data_AF-W2TME2-F1
#
_entry.id   AF-W2TME2-F1
#
_cell.length_a   1.000
_cell.length_b   1.000
_cell.length_c   1.000
_cell.angle_alpha   90.00
_cell.angle_beta   90.00
_cell.angle_gamma   90.00
#
_symmetry.space_group_name_H-M   'P 1'
#
loop_
_entity.id
_entity.type
_entity.pdbx_description
1 polymer ?
#
loop_
_entity_poly.entity_id
_entity_poly.type
_entity_poly.pdbx_seq_one_letter_code
_entity_poly.pdbx_strand_id
1 'polypeptide(L)' 'MRTAISKIGCADIICRNGDLRKYRAVCLINRDPLKDGDVVFKAGLGGCKNGEKCRSGVCDEFGLCDLSKKAP' A
#
# COMPACT_ATOMS: atom_id res chain seq x y z
N MET A 1 6.27 -1.39 2.27
CA MET A 1 5.65 -0.85 1.03
C MET A 1 5.63 -1.95 -0.01
N ARG A 2 4.47 -2.26 -0.61
CA ARG A 2 4.37 -3.26 -1.68
C ARG A 2 3.68 -2.63 -2.88
N THR A 3 4.42 -2.44 -3.96
CA THR A 3 3.99 -1.64 -5.14
C THR A 3 2.81 -2.25 -5.88
N ALA A 4 2.55 -3.54 -5.70
CA ALA A 4 1.40 -4.21 -6.29
C ALA A 4 0.08 -3.87 -5.58
N ILE A 5 0.10 -3.39 -4.33
CA ILE A 5 -1.12 -3.06 -3.57
C ILE A 5 -1.75 -1.79 -4.14
N SER A 6 -3.05 -1.84 -4.44
CA SER A 6 -3.80 -0.67 -4.91
C SER A 6 -5.02 -0.34 -4.05
N LYS A 7 -5.39 -1.25 -3.13
CA LYS A 7 -6.50 -1.05 -2.20
C LYS A 7 -6.14 -1.58 -0.82
N ILE A 8 -6.54 -0.84 0.20
CA ILE A 8 -6.40 -1.19 1.61
C ILE A 8 -7.69 -0.83 2.33
N GLY A 9 -8.15 -1.70 3.23
CA GLY A 9 -9.26 -1.43 4.14
C GLY A 9 -8.82 -1.78 5.56
N CYS A 10 -9.11 -0.90 6.51
CA CYS A 10 -8.72 -1.08 7.90
C CYS A 10 -9.94 -0.99 8.83
N ALA A 11 -9.84 -1.66 9.97
CA ALA A 11 -10.78 -1.58 11.07
C ALA A 11 -10.03 -1.57 12.40
N ASP A 12 -10.52 -0.81 13.37
CA ASP A 12 -10.06 -0.86 14.75
C ASP A 12 -11.05 -1.61 15.63
N ILE A 13 -10.49 -2.28 16.65
CA ILE A 13 -11.22 -3.17 17.55
C ILE A 13 -10.70 -2.91 18.95
N ILE A 14 -11.62 -2.58 19.86
CA ILE A 14 -11.33 -2.47 21.29
C ILE A 14 -11.86 -3.74 21.96
N CYS A 15 -10.95 -4.64 22.33
CA CYS A 15 -11.30 -5.85 23.05
C CYS A 15 -11.15 -5.63 24.56
N ARG A 16 -12.10 -6.11 25.36
CA ARG A 16 -11.94 -6.25 26.80
C ARG A 16 -11.50 -7.67 27.11
N ASN A 17 -10.44 -7.83 27.90
CA ASN A 17 -10.01 -9.13 28.41
C ASN A 17 -9.71 -8.97 29.90
N GLY A 18 -10.68 -9.29 30.75
CA GLY A 18 -10.70 -8.86 32.15
C GLY A 18 -10.74 -7.32 32.25
N ASP A 19 -9.91 -6.76 33.13
CA ASP A 19 -9.78 -5.30 33.31
C ASP A 19 -8.92 -4.61 32.24
N LEU A 20 -8.24 -5.38 31.39
CA LEU A 20 -7.40 -4.85 30.32
C LEU A 20 -8.23 -4.49 29.08
N ARG A 21 -8.14 -3.23 28.67
CA ARG A 21 -8.59 -2.78 27.33
C ARG A 21 -7.44 -2.96 26.34
N LYS A 22 -7.62 -3.87 25.38
CA LYS A 22 -6.66 -4.09 24.29
C LYS A 22 -7.18 -3.39 23.03
N TYR A 23 -6.39 -2.46 22.52
CA TYR A 23 -6.64 -1.83 21.23
C TYR A 23 -5.96 -2.64 20.12
N ARG A 24 -6.68 -2.97 19.05
CA ARG A 24 -6.14 -3.64 17.87
C ARG A 24 -6.63 -2.95 16.61
N ALA A 25 -5.71 -2.53 15.75
CA ALA A 25 -6.02 -2.15 14.38
C ALA A 25 -5.65 -3.31 13.44
N VAL A 26 -6.53 -3.61 12.48
CA VAL A 26 -6.32 -4.64 11.46
C VAL A 26 -6.55 -4.01 10.10
N CYS A 27 -5.62 -4.24 9.17
CA CYS A 27 -5.74 -3.81 7.79
C CYS A 27 -5.65 -5.01 6.85
N LEU A 28 -6.52 -5.03 5.84
CA LEU A 28 -6.51 -5.98 4.74
C LEU A 28 -6.16 -5.27 3.45
N ILE A 29 -5.43 -5.97 2.58
CA ILE A 29 -4.95 -5.46 1.29
C ILE A 29 -5.47 -6.36 0.16
N ASN A 30 -5.60 -5.82 -1.04
CA ASN A 30 -6.13 -6.56 -2.19
C ASN A 30 -5.09 -7.46 -2.90
N ARG A 31 -4.24 -8.14 -2.13
CA ARG A 31 -3.17 -9.00 -2.65
C ARG A 31 -2.96 -10.19 -1.73
N ASP A 32 -2.60 -11.32 -2.33
CA ASP A 32 -2.24 -12.54 -1.61
C ASP A 32 -1.05 -12.30 -0.66
N PRO A 33 -0.93 -13.09 0.42
CA PRO A 33 0.23 -13.05 1.30
C PRO A 33 1.54 -13.18 0.53
N LEU A 34 2.58 -12.50 1.02
CA LEU A 34 3.93 -12.65 0.48
C LEU A 34 4.46 -14.05 0.74
N LYS A 35 5.26 -14.57 -0.18
CA LYS A 35 6.05 -15.78 -0.03
C LYS A 35 7.53 -15.42 0.17
N ASP A 36 8.29 -16.36 0.71
CA ASP A 36 9.73 -16.18 0.87
C ASP A 36 10.40 -15.97 -0.49
N GLY A 37 11.24 -14.95 -0.58
CA GLY A 37 11.90 -14.53 -1.80
C GLY A 37 11.08 -13.61 -2.72
N ASP A 38 9.82 -13.29 -2.36
CA ASP A 38 9.02 -12.36 -3.16
C ASP A 38 9.65 -10.95 -3.19
N VAL A 39 9.69 -10.37 -4.39
CA VAL A 39 10.08 -8.97 -4.57
C VAL A 39 8.93 -8.08 -4.16
N VAL A 40 9.08 -7.39 -3.02
CA VAL A 40 8.04 -6.51 -2.46
C VAL A 40 7.89 -5.22 -3.27
N PHE A 41 9.00 -4.67 -3.73
CA PHE A 41 9.08 -3.54 -4.65
C PHE A 41 10.42 -3.57 -5.40
N LYS A 42 10.47 -2.92 -6.56
CA LYS A 42 11.73 -2.75 -7.30
C LYS A 42 12.39 -1.45 -6.86
N ALA A 43 13.70 -1.49 -6.60
CA ALA A 43 14.49 -0.27 -6.48
C ALA A 43 14.54 0.46 -7.83
N GLY A 44 14.59 1.78 -7.79
CA GLY A 44 14.59 2.65 -8.96
C GLY A 44 14.97 4.08 -8.58
N LEU A 45 14.65 5.06 -9.43
CA LEU A 45 15.05 6.46 -9.23
C LEU A 45 14.32 7.19 -8.08
N GLY A 46 13.55 6.48 -7.25
CA GLY A 46 12.82 7.07 -6.12
C GLY A 46 11.41 7.55 -6.45
N GLY A 47 10.78 6.98 -7.50
CA GLY A 47 9.40 7.26 -7.86
C GLY A 47 9.25 8.02 -9.17
N CYS A 48 8.01 8.22 -9.60
CA CYS A 48 7.73 8.75 -10.94
C CYS A 48 8.13 10.23 -11.11
N LYS A 49 8.23 10.97 -10.00
CA LYS A 49 8.69 12.36 -10.00
C LYS A 49 10.16 12.52 -10.40
N ASN A 50 10.94 11.44 -10.27
CA ASN A 50 12.37 11.42 -10.55
C ASN A 50 12.70 10.72 -11.87
N GLY A 51 11.71 10.54 -12.76
CA GLY A 51 11.91 9.99 -14.11
C GLY A 51 11.40 8.57 -14.33
N GLU A 52 10.91 7.88 -13.29
CA GLU A 52 10.22 6.59 -13.47
C GLU A 52 8.85 6.79 -14.12
N LYS A 53 8.39 5.80 -14.89
CA LYS A 53 7.06 5.85 -15.52
C LYS A 53 6.04 5.04 -14.74
N CYS A 54 4.87 5.63 -14.54
CA CYS A 54 3.72 4.90 -14.03
C CYS A 54 3.20 3.92 -15.09
N ARG A 55 3.12 2.64 -14.75
CA ARG A 55 2.53 1.62 -15.64
C ARG A 55 1.04 1.87 -15.90
N SER A 56 0.36 2.47 -14.92
CA SER A 56 -1.01 2.93 -14.96
C SER A 56 -1.13 4.09 -13.96
N GLY A 57 -2.13 4.95 -14.14
CA GLY A 57 -2.30 6.13 -13.32
C GLY A 57 -1.52 7.34 -13.81
N VAL A 58 -1.59 8.42 -13.02
CA VAL A 58 -0.82 9.65 -13.22
C VAL A 58 0.16 9.80 -12.06
N CYS A 59 1.34 10.37 -12.33
CA CYS A 59 2.29 10.66 -11.26
C CYS A 59 1.73 11.77 -10.35
N ASP A 60 1.63 11.50 -9.05
CA ASP A 60 1.21 12.49 -8.07
C ASP A 60 2.38 13.36 -7.57
N GLU A 61 2.05 14.35 -6.76
CA GLU A 61 3.02 15.30 -6.21
C GLU A 61 4.07 14.66 -5.28
N PHE A 62 3.74 13.50 -4.71
CA PHE A 62 4.58 12.70 -3.81
C PHE A 62 5.45 11.68 -4.57
N GLY A 63 5.32 11.59 -5.89
CA GLY A 63 6.08 10.64 -6.71
C GLY A 63 5.52 9.22 -6.71
N LEU A 64 4.26 9.05 -6.30
CA LEU A 64 3.50 7.80 -6.40
C LEU A 64 2.61 7.82 -7.64
N CYS A 65 2.20 6.63 -8.10
CA CYS A 65 1.27 6.50 -9.20
C CYS A 65 -0.17 6.51 -8.69
N ASP A 66 -0.89 7.60 -8.94
CA ASP A 66 -2.31 7.75 -8.64
C ASP A 66 -3.13 6.98 -9.68
N LEU A 67 -3.58 5.79 -9.27
CA LEU A 67 -4.37 4.88 -10.08
C LEU A 67 -5.84 5.30 -10.23
N SER A 68 -6.31 6.30 -9.47
CA SER A 68 -7.67 6.82 -9.60
C SER A 68 -7.85 7.69 -10.84
N LYS A 69 -6.73 8.22 -11.37
CA LYS A 69 -6.68 9.06 -12.56
C LYS A 69 -6.21 8.23 -13.75
N LYS A 70 -6.73 8.51 -14.94
CA LYS A 70 -6.26 7.87 -16.16
C LYS A 70 -5.16 8.73 -16.78
N ALA A 71 -4.04 8.12 -17.15
CA ALA A 71 -3.04 8.79 -17.98
C ALA A 71 -3.70 9.24 -19.29
N PRO A 72 -3.39 10.46 -19.78
CA PRO A 72 -3.88 10.95 -21.07
C PRO A 72 -3.41 10.07 -22.23
#